data_AF-A0A165KXX1-F1
#
_entry.id   AF-A0A165KXX1-F1
#
_cell.length_a   1.000
_cell.length_b   1.000
_cell.length_c   1.000
_cell.angle_alpha   90.00
_cell.angle_beta   90.00
_cell.angle_gamma   90.00
#
_symmetry.space_group_name_H-M   'P 1'
#
loop_
_entity.id
_entity.type
_entity.pdbx_description
1 polymer ?
#
loop_
_entity_poly.entity_id
_entity_poly.type
_entity_poly.pdbx_seq_one_letter_code
_entity_poly.pdbx_strand_id
1 'polypeptide(L)'
;MAANFDAHTRYRLGDEVHFVMSPNTEESVGRVVAIHMTTDLRVSYALAPPDRKPSDPRRNLTRVPEQNIKGLTANTPWLTRVRRRCHSIR
;
A
#
# COMPACT_ATOMS: atom_id res chain seq x y z
N MET A 1 -16.50 0.22 17.90
CA MET A 1 -15.29 0.94 17.46
C MET A 1 -14.55 0.19 16.36
N ALA A 2 -14.26 -1.11 16.51
CA ALA A 2 -13.67 -1.94 15.45
C ALA A 2 -14.58 -2.11 14.21
N ALA A 3 -15.90 -2.28 14.38
CA ALA A 3 -16.82 -2.45 13.25
C ALA A 3 -16.87 -1.23 12.31
N ASN A 4 -16.77 0.00 12.84
CA ASN A 4 -16.71 1.20 12.01
C ASN A 4 -15.37 1.31 11.28
N PHE A 5 -14.28 0.85 11.90
CA PHE A 5 -12.97 0.82 11.26
C PHE A 5 -12.97 -0.17 10.09
N ASP A 6 -13.39 -1.41 10.33
CA ASP A 6 -13.44 -2.45 9.28
C ASP A 6 -14.39 -2.11 8.12
N ALA A 7 -15.49 -1.39 8.41
CA ALA A 7 -16.44 -0.97 7.37
C ALA A 7 -15.89 0.15 6.45
N HIS A 8 -14.92 0.95 6.93
CA HIS A 8 -14.40 2.11 6.19
C HIS A 8 -12.99 1.88 5.65
N THR A 9 -12.29 0.83 6.07
CA THR A 9 -10.98 0.46 5.55
C THR A 9 -11.12 -0.52 4.40
N ARG A 10 -10.72 -0.10 3.20
CA ARG A 10 -10.77 -0.94 1.99
C ARG A 10 -9.59 -1.92 1.88
N TYR A 11 -8.46 -1.61 2.53
CA TYR A 11 -7.24 -2.42 2.51
C TYR A 11 -6.82 -2.82 3.92
N ARG A 12 -6.18 -3.98 4.06
CA ARG A 12 -5.75 -4.57 5.34
C ARG A 12 -4.25 -4.46 5.55
N LEU A 13 -3.83 -4.60 6.80
CA LEU A 13 -2.41 -4.71 7.15
C LEU A 13 -1.78 -5.90 6.41
N GLY A 14 -0.66 -5.66 5.77
CA GLY A 14 0.06 -6.65 4.99
C GLY A 14 -0.32 -6.71 3.51
N ASP A 15 -1.40 -6.06 3.09
CA ASP A 15 -1.81 -5.99 1.69
C ASP A 15 -0.78 -5.24 0.84
N GLU A 16 -0.55 -5.71 -0.37
CA GLU A 16 0.24 -5.01 -1.38
C GLU A 16 -0.68 -4.24 -2.31
N VAL A 17 -0.42 -2.94 -2.42
CA VAL A 17 -1.26 -2.00 -3.16
C VAL A 17 -0.45 -1.16 -4.14
N HIS A 18 -1.11 -0.78 -5.22
CA HIS A 18 -0.63 0.22 -6.17
C HIS A 18 -1.11 1.60 -5.77
N PHE A 19 -0.22 2.57 -5.78
CA PHE A 19 -0.56 3.95 -5.46
C PHE A 19 0.17 4.96 -6.33
N VAL A 20 -0.45 6.13 -6.48
CA VAL A 20 0.09 7.27 -7.24
C VAL A 20 0.24 8.45 -6.30
N MET A 21 1.45 8.97 -6.18
CA MET A 21 1.77 10.09 -5.28
C MET A 21 1.34 11.45 -5.84
N SER A 22 1.47 11.63 -7.14
CA SER A 22 1.02 12.82 -7.85
C SER A 22 0.60 12.42 -9.26
N PRO A 23 -0.30 13.17 -9.92
CA PRO A 23 -0.81 12.81 -11.25
C PRO A 23 0.29 12.64 -12.33
N ASN A 24 1.47 13.20 -12.09
CA ASN A 24 2.64 13.10 -12.99
C ASN A 24 3.71 12.10 -12.50
N THR A 25 3.45 11.35 -11.42
CA THR A 25 4.42 10.39 -10.88
C THR A 25 4.10 8.98 -11.37
N GLU A 26 5.15 8.18 -11.56
CA GLU A 26 5.02 6.76 -11.83
C GLU A 26 4.25 6.03 -10.72
N GLU A 27 3.46 5.03 -11.13
CA GLU A 27 2.78 4.14 -10.21
C GLU A 27 3.79 3.39 -9.35
N SER A 28 3.59 3.44 -8.04
CA SER A 28 4.46 2.79 -7.06
C SER A 28 3.74 1.64 -6.38
N VAL A 29 4.51 0.65 -5.93
CA VAL A 29 4.00 -0.51 -5.17
C VAL A 29 4.41 -0.36 -3.72
N GLY A 30 3.49 -0.59 -2.80
CA GLY A 30 3.77 -0.57 -1.37
C GLY A 30 2.94 -1.58 -0.61
N ARG A 31 3.45 -1.98 0.55
CA ARG A 31 2.75 -2.86 1.50
C ARG A 31 2.15 -2.05 2.63
N VAL A 32 0.88 -2.26 2.95
CA VAL A 32 0.19 -1.59 4.06
C VAL A 32 0.78 -2.06 5.38
N VAL A 33 1.32 -1.13 6.17
CA VAL A 33 1.91 -1.43 7.49
C VAL A 33 1.23 -0.70 8.63
N ALA A 34 0.47 0.35 8.34
CA ALA A 34 -0.43 0.98 9.29
C ALA A 34 -1.62 1.61 8.56
N ILE A 35 -2.71 1.75 9.29
CA ILE A 35 -3.93 2.38 8.81
C ILE A 35 -4.30 3.47 9.81
N HIS A 36 -4.51 4.68 9.33
CA HIS A 36 -4.87 5.83 10.13
C HIS A 36 -6.22 6.35 9.68
N MET A 37 -7.19 6.34 10.58
CA MET A 37 -8.53 6.87 10.36
C MET A 37 -8.73 8.11 11.24
N THR A 38 -9.11 9.23 10.64
CA THR A 38 -9.47 10.46 11.37
C THR A 38 -10.91 10.38 11.89
N THR A 39 -11.27 11.31 12.77
CA THR A 39 -12.63 11.39 13.36
C THR A 39 -13.72 11.68 12.33
N ASP A 40 -13.38 12.33 11.21
CA ASP A 40 -14.26 12.57 10.06
C ASP A 40 -14.26 11.40 9.04
N LEU A 41 -13.86 10.20 9.47
CA LEU A 41 -13.86 8.96 8.70
C LEU A 41 -12.92 8.95 7.47
N ARG A 42 -11.97 9.88 7.36
CA ARG A 42 -10.95 9.82 6.30
C ARG A 42 -9.90 8.79 6.63
N VAL A 43 -9.63 7.90 5.68
CA VAL A 43 -8.64 6.83 5.82
C VAL A 43 -7.36 7.17 5.06
N SER A 44 -6.23 7.01 5.73
CA SER A 44 -4.88 7.07 5.15
C SER A 44 -4.12 5.80 5.50
N TYR A 45 -3.29 5.34 4.58
CA TYR A 45 -2.48 4.15 4.74
C TYR A 45 -1.01 4.53 4.82
N ALA A 46 -0.27 3.90 5.73
CA ALA A 46 1.19 3.96 5.72
C ALA A 46 1.70 2.77 4.91
N LEU A 47 2.41 3.07 3.84
CA LEU A 47 2.96 2.08 2.93
C LEU A 47 4.47 1.96 3.12
N ALA A 48 4.93 0.73 3.20
CA ALA A 48 6.34 0.37 3.13
C ALA A 48 6.71 -0.11 1.73
N PRO A 49 7.97 0.05 1.28
CA PRO A 49 8.46 -0.63 0.09
C PRO A 49 8.26 -2.15 0.21
N PRO A 50 7.95 -2.86 -0.88
CA PRO A 50 7.66 -4.29 -0.84
C PRO A 50 8.85 -5.15 -0.39
N ASP A 51 10.07 -4.71 -0.69
CA ASP A 51 11.30 -5.42 -0.33
C ASP A 51 11.74 -5.17 1.12
N ARG A 52 10.98 -4.36 1.87
CA ARG A 52 11.32 -4.02 3.25
C ARG A 52 11.02 -5.19 4.18
N LYS A 53 12.02 -5.57 4.98
CA LYS A 53 11.83 -6.55 6.05
C LYS A 53 10.97 -5.96 7.18
N PRO A 54 10.05 -6.73 7.79
CA PRO A 54 9.23 -6.28 8.91
C PRO A 54 10.03 -5.76 10.13
N SER A 55 11.31 -6.14 10.23
CA SER A 55 12.23 -5.79 11.31
C SER A 55 12.88 -4.41 11.17
N ASP A 56 12.75 -3.71 10.04
CA ASP A 56 13.39 -2.41 9.83
C ASP A 56 12.66 -1.27 10.57
N PRO A 57 13.36 -0.41 11.31
CA PRO A 57 12.77 0.67 12.10
C PRO A 57 11.97 1.63 11.23
N ARG A 58 10.80 2.12 11.70
CA ARG A 58 9.75 2.94 11.03
C ARG A 58 10.19 4.19 10.24
N ARG A 59 11.48 4.41 9.98
CA ARG A 59 11.99 5.37 8.99
C ARG A 59 11.50 4.99 7.60
N ASN A 60 11.13 5.99 6.79
CA ASN A 60 10.68 5.85 5.40
C ASN A 60 9.31 5.17 5.21
N LEU A 61 8.33 5.51 6.05
CA LEU A 61 6.95 5.16 5.78
C LEU A 61 6.30 6.25 4.93
N THR A 62 5.61 5.80 3.89
CA THR A 62 4.97 6.66 2.93
C THR A 62 3.49 6.75 3.27
N ARG A 63 3.02 7.91 3.74
CA ARG A 63 1.60 8.11 4.04
C ARG A 63 0.83 8.46 2.77
N VAL A 64 -0.17 7.65 2.45
CA VAL A 64 -0.95 7.75 1.22
C VAL A 64 -2.45 7.79 1.56
N PRO A 65 -3.19 8.81 1.09
CA PRO A 65 -4.65 8.84 1.21
C PRO A 65 -5.29 7.70 0.40
N GLU A 66 -6.42 7.16 0.86
CA GLU A 66 -7.08 6.04 0.17
C GLU A 66 -7.38 6.31 -1.32
N GLN A 67 -7.76 7.54 -1.66
CA GLN A 67 -8.07 7.96 -3.04
C GLN A 67 -6.89 7.84 -4.02
N ASN A 68 -5.66 7.80 -3.50
CA ASN A 68 -4.44 7.66 -4.29
C ASN A 68 -4.05 6.20 -4.52
N ILE A 69 -4.76 5.25 -3.88
CA ILE A 69 -4.53 3.81 -4.01
C ILE A 69 -5.45 3.26 -5.12
N LYS A 70 -4.83 2.72 -6.17
CA LYS A 70 -5.51 2.22 -7.37
C LYS A 70 -6.06 0.80 -7.21
N GLY A 71 -5.52 0.01 -6.29
CA GLY A 71 -6.01 -1.34 -6.00
C GLY A 71 -4.94 -2.29 -5.47
N LEU A 72 -5.34 -3.54 -5.25
CA LEU A 72 -4.44 -4.62 -4.83
C LEU A 72 -3.56 -5.10 -5.98
N THR A 73 -2.27 -5.30 -5.71
CA THR A 73 -1.32 -5.85 -6.68
C THR A 73 -1.67 -7.27 -7.10
N ALA A 74 -2.26 -8.06 -6.20
CA ALA A 74 -2.73 -9.42 -6.52
C ALA A 74 -3.78 -9.45 -7.64
N ASN A 75 -4.57 -8.38 -7.81
CA ASN A 75 -5.63 -8.30 -8.80
C ASN A 75 -5.15 -7.72 -10.13
N THR A 76 -3.87 -7.33 -10.25
CA THR A 76 -3.32 -6.73 -11.47
C THR A 76 -2.25 -7.65 -12.08
N PRO A 77 -2.61 -8.54 -13.03
CA PRO A 77 -1.74 -9.64 -13.50
C PRO A 77 -0.48 -9.20 -14.24
N TRP A 78 -0.43 -7.97 -14.77
CA TRP A 78 0.75 -7.41 -15.42
C TRP A 78 1.91 -7.12 -14.45
N LEU A 79 1.62 -6.73 -13.20
CA LEU A 79 2.62 -6.34 -12.20
C LEU A 79 3.22 -7.53 -11.45
N THR A 80 2.47 -8.63 -11.35
CA THR A 80 3.00 -9.94 -10.95
C THR A 80 4.10 -10.42 -11.93
N ARG A 81 3.94 -10.08 -13.22
CA ARG A 81 4.85 -10.48 -14.30
C ARG A 81 6.16 -9.68 -14.27
N VAL A 82 6.11 -8.40 -13.88
CA VAL A 82 7.31 -7.55 -13.68
C VAL A 82 8.12 -8.04 -12.49
N ARG A 83 7.48 -8.38 -11.37
CA ARG A 83 8.18 -8.94 -10.18
C ARG A 83 8.91 -10.24 -10.46
N ARG A 84 8.33 -11.16 -11.26
CA ARG A 84 9.02 -12.40 -11.64
C ARG A 84 10.24 -12.17 -12.52
N ARG A 85 10.25 -11.13 -13.37
CA ARG A 85 11.43 -10.81 -14.19
C ARG A 85 12.58 -10.22 -13.38
N CYS A 86 12.30 -9.38 -12.38
CA CYS A 86 13.35 -8.83 -11.52
C CYS A 86 13.96 -9.87 -10.56
N HIS A 87 13.17 -10.87 -10.12
CA HIS A 87 13.69 -11.97 -9.28
C HIS A 87 14.42 -13.08 -10.06
N SER A 88 14.39 -13.06 -11.40
CA SER A 88 15.01 -14.07 -12.26
C SER A 88 16.44 -13.71 -12.72
N ILE A 89 16.99 -12.57 -12.30
CA ILE A 89 18.35 -12.11 -12.65
C ILE A 89 19.25 -12.15 -11.39
N ARG A 90 19.09 -13.18 -10.56
CA ARG A 90 20.03 -13.44 -9.46
C ARG A 90 20.43 -14.90 -9.42
#